data_AF-A0A970PTL0-F1
#
_entry.id   AF-A0A970PTL0-F1
#
_cell.length_a   1.000
_cell.length_b   1.000
_cell.length_c   1.000
_cell.angle_alpha   90.00
_cell.angle_beta   90.00
_cell.angle_gamma   90.00
#
_symmetry.space_group_name_H-M   'P 1'
#
loop_
_entity.id
_entity.type
_entity.pdbx_description
1 polymer ?
#
loop_
_entity_poly.entity_id
_entity_poly.type
_entity_poly.pdbx_seq_one_letter_code
_entity_poly.pdbx_strand_id
1 'polypeptide(L)' 'MAKKIEDKSFEKNLEELDGIITKIEQGELPLESMLVEYEKGMVISAQLTQQLEKAKAKLMLLGDGKLKELEMDE' A
#
# COMPACT_ATOMS: atom_id res chain seq x y z
N MET A 1 21.73 -6.65 -16.70
CA MET A 1 21.28 -5.40 -16.07
C MET A 1 19.97 -5.71 -15.35
N ALA A 2 20.01 -5.88 -14.03
CA ALA A 2 18.81 -6.18 -13.25
C ALA A 2 17.99 -4.89 -13.12
N LYS A 3 16.78 -4.89 -13.69
CA LYS A 3 15.82 -3.79 -13.57
C LYS A 3 15.43 -3.71 -12.10
N LYS A 4 16.12 -2.83 -11.37
CA LYS A 4 15.80 -2.48 -9.98
C LYS A 4 14.43 -1.84 -10.06
N ILE A 5 13.41 -2.63 -9.74
CA ILE A 5 12.06 -2.09 -9.51
C ILE A 5 12.29 -1.05 -8.42
N GLU A 6 12.20 0.22 -8.80
CA GLU A 6 12.25 1.32 -7.86
C GLU A 6 11.10 1.07 -6.88
N ASP A 7 11.44 0.55 -5.70
CA ASP A 7 10.54 0.55 -4.56
C ASP A 7 10.24 2.03 -4.31
N LYS A 8 9.13 2.50 -4.89
CA LYS A 8 8.57 3.82 -4.61
C LYS A 8 8.43 3.91 -3.09
N SER A 9 8.78 5.07 -2.52
CA SER A 9 8.66 5.25 -1.08
C SER A 9 7.20 5.03 -0.66
N PHE A 10 7.00 4.65 0.60
CA PHE A 10 5.68 4.42 1.17
C PHE A 10 4.73 5.58 0.86
N GLU A 11 5.20 6.82 1.06
CA GLU A 11 4.44 8.05 0.84
C GLU A 11 4.02 8.23 -0.62
N LYS A 12 4.91 7.90 -1.58
CA LYS A 12 4.58 7.99 -3.01
C LYS A 12 3.54 6.95 -3.43
N ASN A 13 3.63 5.74 -2.88
CA ASN A 13 2.63 4.70 -3.14
C ASN A 13 1.28 5.07 -2.51
N LEU A 14 1.29 5.69 -1.33
CA LEU A 14 0.08 6.18 -0.69
C LEU A 14 -0.59 7.29 -1.51
N GLU A 15 0.18 8.29 -1.95
CA GLU A 15 -0.32 9.37 -2.82
C GLU A 15 -0.89 8.83 -4.14
N GLU A 16 -0.24 7.83 -4.73
CA GLU A 16 -0.73 7.20 -5.96
C GLU A 16 -2.03 6.42 -5.74
N LEU A 17 -2.17 5.74 -4.59
CA LEU A 17 -3.41 5.05 -4.22
C LEU A 17 -4.57 6.03 -4.01
N ASP A 18 -4.34 7.15 -3.32
CA ASP A 18 -5.34 8.20 -3.13
C ASP A 18 -5.80 8.80 -4.46
N GLY A 19 -4.85 9.00 -5.39
CA GLY A 19 -5.15 9.46 -6.75
C GLY A 19 -6.02 8.46 -7.53
N ILE A 20 -5.79 7.16 -7.37
CA ILE A 20 -6.61 6.10 -7.98
C ILE A 20 -8.02 6.13 -7.40
N ILE A 21 -8.15 6.17 -6.07
CA ILE A 21 -9.46 6.23 -5.38
C ILE A 21 -10.24 7.43 -5.89
N THR A 22 -9.63 8.62 -5.88
CA THR A 22 -10.26 9.86 -6.33
C THR A 22 -10.79 9.73 -7.77
N LYS A 23 -10.01 9.14 -8.69
CA LYS A 23 -10.44 8.94 -10.08
C LYS A 23 -11.61 7.96 -10.21
N ILE A 24 -11.62 6.89 -9.41
CA ILE A 24 -12.70 5.90 -9.43
C ILE A 24 -13.98 6.53 -8.85
N GLU A 25 -13.87 7.26 -7.74
CA GLU A 25 -15.00 7.93 -7.08
C GLU A 25 -15.63 9.03 -7.93
N GLN A 26 -14.84 9.71 -8.77
CA GLN A 26 -15.36 10.69 -9.74
C GLN A 26 -16.30 10.05 -10.78
N GLY A 27 -16.16 8.75 -11.06
CA GLY A 27 -17.06 8.02 -11.95
C GLY A 27 -17.01 8.43 -13.43
N GLU A 28 -16.04 9.26 -13.83
CA GLU A 28 -15.90 9.78 -15.20
C GLU A 28 -15.16 8.80 -16.14
N LEU A 29 -14.60 7.72 -15.59
CA LEU A 29 -13.85 6.73 -16.35
C LEU A 29 -14.78 5.71 -17.03
N PRO A 30 -14.49 5.27 -18.28
CA PRO A 30 -15.13 4.10 -18.84
C PRO A 30 -14.90 2.85 -17.97
N LEU A 31 -15.83 1.89 -18.01
CA LEU A 31 -15.77 0.67 -17.19
C LEU A 31 -14.43 -0.07 -17.31
N GLU A 32 -13.92 -0.24 -18.53
CA GLU A 32 -12.62 -0.89 -18.75
C GLU A 32 -11.48 -0.13 -18.07
N SER A 33 -11.48 1.20 -18.13
CA SER A 33 -10.49 2.04 -17.46
C SER A 33 -10.62 1.99 -15.94
N MET A 34 -11.84 1.92 -15.40
CA MET A 34 -12.06 1.73 -13.96
C MET A 34 -11.48 0.40 -13.47
N LEU A 35 -11.64 -0.68 -14.23
CA LEU A 35 -11.08 -1.98 -13.88
C LEU A 35 -9.55 -1.95 -13.83
N VAL A 36 -8.92 -1.28 -14.80
CA VAL A 36 -7.45 -1.10 -14.82
C VAL A 36 -6.96 -0.29 -13.62
N GLU A 37 -7.61 0.83 -13.30
CA GLU A 37 -7.25 1.64 -12.13
C GLU A 37 -7.50 0.88 -10.83
N TYR A 38 -8.57 0.09 -10.74
CA TYR A 38 -8.87 -0.76 -9.59
C TYR A 38 -7.78 -1.84 -9.36
N GLU A 39 -7.41 -2.58 -10.41
CA GLU A 39 -6.33 -3.59 -10.33
C GLU A 39 -5.02 -2.95 -9.89
N LYS A 40 -4.70 -1.76 -10.42
CA LYS A 40 -3.53 -0.99 -10.01
C LYS A 40 -3.59 -0.60 -8.54
N GLY A 41 -4.76 -0.14 -8.07
CA GLY A 41 -5.00 0.18 -6.66
C GLY A 41 -4.79 -1.03 -5.74
N MET A 42 -5.25 -2.22 -6.16
CA MET A 42 -5.03 -3.46 -5.40
C MET A 42 -3.54 -3.80 -5.25
N VAL A 43 -2.77 -3.67 -6.33
CA VAL A 43 -1.32 -3.94 -6.29
C VAL A 43 -0.62 -2.97 -5.34
N ILE A 44 -0.95 -1.68 -5.41
CA ILE A 44 -0.34 -0.66 -4.54
C ILE A 44 -0.74 -0.89 -3.07
N SER A 45 -2.01 -1.20 -2.80
CA SER A 45 -2.49 -1.53 -1.45
C SER A 45 -1.76 -2.74 -0.84
N ALA A 46 -1.54 -3.79 -1.65
CA ALA A 46 -0.76 -4.96 -1.22
C ALA A 46 0.70 -4.60 -0.90
N GLN A 47 1.32 -3.71 -1.69
CA GLN A 47 2.68 -3.22 -1.45
C GLN A 47 2.78 -2.41 -0.16
N LEU A 48 1.85 -1.47 0.07
CA LEU A 48 1.79 -0.66 1.29
C LEU A 48 1.62 -1.54 2.54
N THR A 49 0.70 -2.50 2.48
CA THR A 49 0.49 -3.49 3.55
C THR A 49 1.78 -4.27 3.84
N GLN A 50 2.47 -4.74 2.80
CA GLN A 50 3.72 -5.46 2.99
C GLN A 50 4.83 -4.58 3.59
N GLN A 51 4.92 -3.31 3.20
CA GLN A 51 5.90 -2.38 3.78
C GLN A 51 5.61 -2.11 5.27
N LEU A 52 4.33 -1.95 5.65
CA LEU A 52 3.92 -1.81 7.04
C LEU A 52 4.25 -3.04 7.88
N GLU A 53 3.94 -4.23 7.38
CA GLU A 53 4.25 -5.49 8.08
C GLU A 53 5.77 -5.67 8.28
N LYS A 54 6.58 -5.34 7.27
CA LYS A 54 8.05 -5.33 7.41
C LYS A 54 8.53 -4.35 8.47
N ALA A 55 7.96 -3.14 8.50
CA ALA A 55 8.30 -2.14 9.51
C ALA A 55 7.92 -2.61 10.92
N LYS A 56 6.71 -3.17 11.08
CA LYS A 56 6.22 -3.75 12.33
C LYS A 56 7.11 -4.90 12.82
N ALA A 57 7.47 -5.83 11.94
CA ALA A 57 8.37 -6.93 12.26
C ALA A 57 9.76 -6.43 12.70
N LYS A 58 10.29 -5.39 12.03
CA LYS A 58 11.56 -4.77 12.43
C LYS A 58 11.46 -4.15 13.83
N LEU A 59 10.38 -3.43 14.14
CA LEU A 59 10.15 -2.88 15.47
C LEU A 59 10.05 -3.97 16.55
N MET A 60 9.43 -5.13 16.25
CA MET A 60 9.39 -6.29 17.16
C MET A 60 10.78 -6.82 17.51
N LEU A 61 11.68 -6.91 16.52
CA LEU A 61 13.06 -7.39 16.74
C LEU A 61 13.90 -6.41 17.56
N LEU A 62 13.65 -5.11 17.43
CA LEU A 62 14.35 -4.06 18.19
C LEU A 62 13.84 -3.91 19.63
N GLY A 63 12.59 -4.31 19.91
CA GLY A 63 11.93 -4.15 21.21
C GLY A 63 11.98 -5.36 22.14
N ASP A 64 13.04 -6.18 22.10
CA ASP A 64 13.16 -7.40 22.93
C ASP A 64 12.05 -8.46 22.67
N GLY A 65 11.45 -8.47 21.47
CA GLY A 65 10.48 -9.50 21.07
C GLY A 65 9.11 -9.42 21.75
N LYS A 66 8.81 -8.36 22.50
CA LYS A 66 7.48 -8.13 23.11
C LYS A 66 6.83 -6.88 22.53
N LEU A 67 6.10 -7.03 21.42
CA LEU A 67 5.02 -6.09 21.15
C LEU A 67 3.86 -6.46 22.07
N LYS A 68 3.53 -5.57 23.01
CA LYS A 68 2.19 -5.54 23.58
C LYS A 68 1.26 -5.36 22.37
N GLU A 69 0.39 -6.34 22.12
CA GLU A 69 -0.57 -6.27 21.02
C GLU A 69 -1.19 -4.88 21.05
N LEU A 70 -0.92 -4.08 20.01
CA LEU A 70 -1.79 -2.96 19.72
C LEU A 70 -3.07 -3.66 19.27
N GLU A 71 -3.98 -3.85 20.22
CA GLU A 71 -5.37 -4.17 19.94
C GLU A 71 -5.83 -3.09 18.96
N MET A 72 -5.82 -3.47 17.68
CA MET A 72 -6.57 -2.75 16.68
C MET A 72 -8.01 -3.14 16.98
N ASP A 73 -8.61 -2.43 17.94
CA ASP A 73 -10.06 -2.43 18.10
C ASP A 73 -10.64 -2.09 16.73
N GLU A 74 -11.46 -3.01 16.20
CA GLU A 74 -12.21 -2.88 14.95
C GLU A 74 -13.05 -1.60 14.91
#